data_AF-A0A660NZ71-F1
#
_entry.id   AF-A0A660NZ71-F1
#
_cell.length_a   1.000
_cell.length_b   1.000
_cell.length_c   1.000
_cell.angle_alpha   90.00
_cell.angle_beta   90.00
_cell.angle_gamma   90.00
#
_symmetry.space_group_name_H-M   'P 1'
#
loop_
_entity.id
_entity.type
_entity.pdbx_description
1 polymer ?
#
loop_
_entity_poly.entity_id
_entity_poly.type
_entity_poly.pdbx_seq_one_letter_code
_entity_poly.pdbx_strand_id
1 'polypeptide(L)'
;MDASLNKRLSDVKWGEYKIGDLFEINPTKFYRLSNEEILDINGTVPLVSNSSANNGIMGFSKLPANNIGNTITCSDTTLGGDTMFYQGKDFIGYSHIQHFIPKFKPFNRSVAYMIISSCKKVTADKYNYGSKFNRKEMNNTIISLPITSSKKIDFDFIEEFIAELEERSVAELEERSVAELEAWLRAAG
;
A
#
# COMPACT_ATOMS: atom_id res chain seq x y z
N MET A 1 0.30 -19.41 8.98
CA MET A 1 -1.07 -19.08 8.54
C MET A 1 -1.98 -20.19 9.00
N ASP A 2 -3.08 -19.84 9.67
CA ASP A 2 -4.12 -20.78 10.11
C ASP A 2 -4.76 -21.54 8.91
N ALA A 3 -5.17 -22.78 9.15
CA ALA A 3 -5.77 -23.66 8.16
C ALA A 3 -7.06 -23.09 7.55
N SER A 4 -7.83 -22.28 8.30
CA SER A 4 -9.08 -21.67 7.83
C SER A 4 -8.86 -20.67 6.69
N LEU A 5 -7.96 -19.70 6.86
CA LEU A 5 -7.68 -18.68 5.84
C LEU A 5 -6.95 -19.27 4.62
N ASN A 6 -6.08 -20.25 4.82
CA ASN A 6 -5.47 -20.99 3.72
C ASN A 6 -6.52 -21.74 2.88
N LYS A 7 -7.55 -22.30 3.53
CA LYS A 7 -8.67 -22.94 2.86
C LYS A 7 -9.54 -21.92 2.10
N ARG A 8 -9.81 -20.74 2.66
CA ARG A 8 -10.50 -19.66 1.92
C ARG A 8 -9.74 -19.31 0.64
N LEU A 9 -8.40 -19.18 0.71
CA LEU A 9 -7.57 -18.88 -0.46
C LEU A 9 -7.55 -20.01 -1.50
N SER A 10 -7.65 -21.28 -1.10
CA SER A 10 -7.64 -22.42 -2.04
C SER A 10 -8.89 -22.49 -2.90
N ASP A 11 -10.02 -21.99 -2.39
CA ASP A 11 -11.31 -22.05 -3.08
C ASP A 11 -11.54 -20.83 -4.01
N VAL A 12 -10.65 -19.83 -3.93
CA VAL A 12 -10.73 -18.60 -4.72
C VAL A 12 -10.26 -18.83 -6.14
N LYS A 13 -11.04 -18.34 -7.10
CA LYS A 13 -10.60 -18.22 -8.49
C LYS A 13 -9.85 -16.92 -8.67
N TRP A 14 -8.78 -16.97 -9.46
CA TRP A 14 -7.90 -15.84 -9.69
C TRP A 14 -7.91 -15.44 -11.16
N GLY A 15 -7.94 -14.13 -11.41
CA GLY A 15 -7.84 -13.53 -12.74
C GLY A 15 -6.59 -12.66 -12.86
N GLU A 16 -6.06 -12.53 -14.07
CA GLU A 16 -4.92 -11.67 -14.37
C GLU A 16 -5.37 -10.28 -14.82
N TYR A 17 -4.73 -9.26 -14.28
CA TYR A 17 -5.03 -7.86 -14.57
C TYR A 17 -3.75 -7.08 -14.80
N LYS A 18 -3.72 -6.27 -15.86
CA LYS A 18 -2.63 -5.34 -16.12
C LYS A 18 -2.85 -4.07 -15.30
N ILE A 19 -1.82 -3.62 -14.58
CA ILE A 19 -1.90 -2.45 -13.70
C ILE A 19 -2.30 -1.18 -14.46
N GLY A 20 -1.80 -0.99 -15.70
CA GLY A 20 -2.19 0.15 -16.54
C GLY A 20 -3.67 0.18 -16.94
N ASP A 21 -4.36 -0.97 -16.89
CA ASP A 21 -5.81 -1.05 -17.14
C ASP A 21 -6.62 -0.67 -15.89
N LEU A 22 -6.07 -0.95 -14.71
CA LEU A 22 -6.69 -0.65 -13.40
C LEU A 22 -6.49 0.81 -12.95
N PHE A 23 -5.36 1.42 -13.31
CA PHE A 23 -4.97 2.74 -12.81
C PHE A 23 -4.56 3.69 -13.92
N GLU A 24 -4.79 4.98 -13.70
CA GLU A 24 -4.06 6.06 -14.35
C GLU A 24 -2.83 6.38 -13.50
N ILE A 25 -1.63 6.33 -14.11
CA ILE A 25 -0.36 6.48 -13.39
C ILE A 25 0.35 7.75 -13.86
N ASN A 26 0.45 8.73 -12.97
CA ASN A 26 1.05 10.04 -13.24
C ASN A 26 2.06 10.39 -12.14
N PRO A 27 3.03 11.30 -12.36
CA PRO A 27 3.81 11.81 -11.24
C PRO A 27 2.90 12.54 -10.25
N THR A 28 3.19 12.45 -8.96
CA THR A 28 2.53 13.27 -7.95
C THR A 28 2.84 14.75 -8.16
N LYS A 29 1.91 15.64 -7.80
CA LYS A 29 2.20 17.07 -7.65
C LYS A 29 3.03 17.28 -6.38
N PHE A 30 3.98 18.21 -6.41
CA PHE A 30 4.79 18.57 -5.24
C PHE A 30 5.28 20.01 -5.37
N TYR A 31 5.55 20.65 -4.23
CA TYR A 31 5.84 22.09 -4.14
C TYR A 31 7.27 22.48 -4.58
N ARG A 32 8.19 21.51 -4.72
CA ARG A 32 9.62 21.73 -5.01
C ARG A 32 10.33 22.59 -3.96
N LEU A 33 9.87 22.50 -2.72
CA LEU A 33 10.51 23.12 -1.56
C LEU A 33 11.48 22.11 -0.91
N SER A 34 12.48 22.64 -0.21
CA SER A 34 13.36 21.84 0.63
C SER A 34 12.61 21.26 1.83
N ASN A 35 13.20 20.25 2.48
CA ASN A 35 12.63 19.64 3.67
C ASN A 35 12.41 20.64 4.81
N GLU A 36 13.33 21.60 4.97
CA GLU A 36 13.28 22.65 6.00
C GLU A 36 12.11 23.63 5.79
N GLU A 37 11.71 23.86 4.54
CA GLU A 37 10.62 24.76 4.19
C GLU A 37 9.24 24.10 4.26
N ILE A 38 9.17 22.80 4.00
CA ILE A 38 7.89 22.10 3.84
C ILE A 38 7.46 21.31 5.07
N LEU A 39 8.40 20.80 5.87
CA LEU A 39 8.11 20.00 7.05
C LEU A 39 7.84 20.89 8.26
N ASP A 40 6.77 20.58 8.99
CA ASP A 40 6.40 21.27 10.22
C ASP A 40 5.90 20.24 11.23
N ILE A 41 6.40 20.31 12.46
CA ILE A 41 6.01 19.40 13.55
C ILE A 41 4.52 19.54 13.93
N ASN A 42 3.92 20.69 13.64
CA ASN A 42 2.49 20.96 13.80
C ASN A 42 1.72 20.84 12.47
N GLY A 43 2.36 20.29 11.43
CA GLY A 43 1.71 19.99 10.16
C GLY A 43 0.74 18.82 10.29
N THR A 44 -0.27 18.81 9.42
CA THR A 44 -1.31 17.76 9.42
C THR A 44 -1.44 17.05 8.07
N VAL A 45 -0.90 17.64 7.01
CA VAL A 45 -0.94 17.05 5.66
C VAL A 45 0.29 16.18 5.45
N PRO A 46 0.15 14.89 5.13
CA PRO A 46 1.30 14.00 4.95
C PRO A 46 2.11 14.38 3.71
N LEU A 47 3.44 14.36 3.85
CA LEU A 47 4.39 14.48 2.76
C LEU A 47 4.91 13.07 2.38
N VAL A 48 4.52 12.61 1.20
CA VAL A 48 4.85 11.28 0.68
C VAL A 48 6.10 11.35 -0.20
N SER A 49 7.14 10.62 0.21
CA SER A 49 8.44 10.52 -0.44
C SER A 49 8.72 9.11 -0.97
N ASN A 50 9.94 8.87 -1.43
CA ASN A 50 10.37 7.59 -2.02
C ASN A 50 10.80 6.56 -0.96
N SER A 51 10.50 6.82 0.31
CA SER A 51 10.76 5.91 1.42
C SER A 51 9.99 4.58 1.24
N SER A 52 10.66 3.46 1.51
CA SER A 52 10.04 2.14 1.64
C SER A 52 9.50 1.85 3.04
N ALA A 53 9.55 2.83 3.94
CA ALA A 53 9.07 2.73 5.31
C ALA A 53 7.95 3.75 5.58
N ASN A 54 7.18 3.50 6.65
CA ASN A 54 6.17 4.42 7.18
C ASN A 54 5.14 4.92 6.12
N ASN A 55 4.66 4.02 5.26
CA ASN A 55 3.74 4.35 4.16
C ASN A 55 4.27 5.42 3.18
N GLY A 56 5.60 5.56 3.08
CA GLY A 56 6.24 6.61 2.30
C GLY A 56 6.16 8.00 2.95
N ILE A 57 5.61 8.13 4.16
CA ILE A 57 5.45 9.42 4.83
C ILE A 57 6.77 9.81 5.49
N MET A 58 7.39 10.89 5.01
CA MET A 58 8.62 11.45 5.60
C MET A 58 8.35 12.48 6.70
N GLY A 59 7.12 13.01 6.76
CA GLY A 59 6.70 13.99 7.75
C GLY A 59 5.39 14.67 7.33
N PHE A 60 5.08 15.79 7.96
CA PHE A 60 3.84 16.52 7.74
C PHE A 60 4.10 17.99 7.40
N SER A 61 3.15 18.60 6.70
CA SER A 61 3.18 20.00 6.30
C SER A 61 1.91 20.73 6.74
N LYS A 62 2.01 22.05 6.87
CA LYS A 62 0.87 22.97 6.98
C LYS A 62 0.34 23.42 5.61
N LEU A 63 1.08 23.17 4.53
CA LEU A 63 0.63 23.48 3.19
C LEU A 63 -0.56 22.60 2.81
N PRO A 64 -1.47 23.10 1.95
CA PRO A 64 -2.59 22.29 1.50
C PRO A 64 -2.11 21.09 0.68
N ALA A 65 -2.86 20.00 0.76
CA ALA A 65 -2.62 18.86 -0.11
C ALA A 65 -2.80 19.26 -1.58
N ASN A 66 -1.98 18.68 -2.45
CA ASN A 66 -2.04 18.89 -3.90
C ASN A 66 -2.22 17.59 -4.68
N ASN A 67 -2.38 16.46 -3.99
CA ASN A 67 -2.82 15.18 -4.52
C ASN A 67 -4.01 14.68 -3.68
N ILE A 68 -5.00 14.09 -4.36
CA ILE A 68 -6.19 13.52 -3.74
C ILE A 68 -5.85 12.13 -3.19
N GLY A 69 -6.35 11.83 -2.00
CA GLY A 69 -6.23 10.53 -1.34
C GLY A 69 -7.20 9.48 -1.86
N ASN A 70 -7.32 8.39 -1.10
CA ASN A 70 -7.94 7.13 -1.52
C ASN A 70 -7.32 6.59 -2.83
N THR A 71 -5.98 6.59 -2.88
CA THR A 71 -5.18 6.18 -4.04
C THR A 71 -3.95 5.38 -3.59
N ILE A 72 -3.12 4.93 -4.54
CA ILE A 72 -1.83 4.30 -4.26
C ILE A 72 -0.70 5.21 -4.72
N THR A 73 0.41 5.21 -4.00
CA THR A 73 1.67 5.83 -4.40
C THR A 73 2.78 4.80 -4.55
N CYS A 74 3.71 5.00 -5.48
CA CYS A 74 4.89 4.15 -5.66
C CYS A 74 6.12 4.97 -6.07
N SER A 75 7.31 4.61 -5.61
CA SER A 75 8.56 5.18 -6.10
C SER A 75 8.88 4.62 -7.49
N ASP A 76 9.26 5.49 -8.44
CA ASP A 76 9.75 5.06 -9.77
C ASP A 76 11.26 4.84 -9.85
N THR A 77 11.96 4.97 -8.72
CA THR A 77 13.42 4.92 -8.69
C THR A 77 14.01 3.61 -8.19
N THR A 78 13.23 2.77 -7.50
CA THR A 78 13.75 1.67 -6.68
C THR A 78 12.75 0.52 -6.45
N LEU A 79 13.23 -0.59 -5.86
CA LEU A 79 12.55 -1.64 -5.06
C LEU A 79 11.15 -2.17 -5.48
N GLY A 80 10.66 -1.87 -6.69
CA GLY A 80 9.40 -2.44 -7.17
C GLY A 80 8.21 -2.12 -6.27
N GLY A 81 7.37 -3.13 -6.02
CA GLY A 81 6.18 -3.05 -5.19
C GLY A 81 6.44 -2.71 -3.72
N ASP A 82 7.69 -2.79 -3.23
CA ASP A 82 7.99 -2.53 -1.81
C ASP A 82 7.79 -1.07 -1.41
N THR A 83 7.77 -0.17 -2.40
CA THR A 83 7.45 1.25 -2.20
C THR A 83 5.99 1.60 -2.52
N MET A 84 5.14 0.59 -2.79
CA MET A 84 3.71 0.82 -3.02
C MET A 84 2.95 0.94 -1.70
N PHE A 85 2.28 2.07 -1.51
CA PHE A 85 1.50 2.36 -0.31
C PHE A 85 0.14 2.95 -0.63
N TYR A 86 -0.85 2.59 0.17
CA TYR A 86 -2.18 3.20 0.13
C TYR A 86 -2.15 4.55 0.86
N GLN A 87 -2.62 5.60 0.18
CA GLN A 87 -2.78 6.94 0.75
C GLN A 87 -4.27 7.19 1.01
N GLY A 88 -4.70 7.00 2.26
CA GLY A 88 -6.11 7.20 2.64
C GLY A 88 -6.53 8.66 2.77
N LYS A 89 -5.58 9.58 2.92
CA LYS A 89 -5.81 11.03 3.04
C LYS A 89 -5.18 11.77 1.87
N ASP A 90 -5.71 12.95 1.57
CA ASP A 90 -5.07 13.89 0.65
C ASP A 90 -3.65 14.21 1.16
N PHE A 91 -2.71 14.35 0.22
CA PHE A 91 -1.30 14.39 0.53
C PHE A 91 -0.52 15.35 -0.37
N ILE A 92 0.70 15.65 0.05
CA ILE A 92 1.70 16.32 -0.78
C ILE A 92 2.67 15.24 -1.27
N GLY A 93 2.94 15.22 -2.58
CA GLY A 93 3.93 14.31 -3.13
C GLY A 93 5.36 14.83 -2.99
N TYR A 94 6.31 14.07 -3.53
CA TYR A 94 7.70 14.49 -3.66
C TYR A 94 8.25 14.08 -5.03
N SER A 95 9.53 14.35 -5.29
CA SER A 95 10.16 13.87 -6.53
C SER A 95 10.11 12.34 -6.61
N HIS A 96 10.02 11.81 -7.84
CA HIS A 96 10.07 10.37 -8.13
C HIS A 96 8.90 9.53 -7.61
N ILE A 97 7.79 10.15 -7.20
CA ILE A 97 6.59 9.44 -6.75
C ILE A 97 5.55 9.41 -7.85
N GLN A 98 5.03 8.22 -8.12
CA GLN A 98 3.92 7.99 -9.03
C GLN A 98 2.62 7.85 -8.23
N HIS A 99 1.58 8.51 -8.71
CA HIS A 99 0.23 8.52 -8.20
C HIS A 99 -0.64 7.59 -9.07
N PHE A 100 -1.20 6.55 -8.45
CA PHE A 100 -2.05 5.54 -9.07
C PHE A 100 -3.51 5.88 -8.76
N ILE A 101 -4.19 6.49 -9.73
CA ILE A 101 -5.59 6.90 -9.60
C ILE A 101 -6.47 5.75 -10.14
N PRO A 102 -7.36 5.16 -9.32
CA PRO A 102 -8.16 4.01 -9.73
C PRO A 102 -9.15 4.37 -10.85
N LYS A 103 -9.22 3.54 -11.90
CA LYS A 103 -10.17 3.66 -13.02
C LYS A 103 -11.47 2.88 -12.80
N PHE A 104 -11.63 2.27 -11.63
CA PHE A 104 -12.74 1.39 -11.28
C PHE A 104 -13.30 1.73 -9.90
N LYS A 105 -14.48 1.18 -9.60
CA LYS A 105 -15.13 1.28 -8.29
C LYS A 105 -15.74 -0.07 -7.90
N PRO A 106 -15.84 -0.38 -6.59
CA PRO A 106 -15.31 0.40 -5.46
C PRO A 106 -13.77 0.37 -5.38
N PHE A 107 -13.18 1.38 -4.75
CA PHE A 107 -11.76 1.41 -4.38
C PHE A 107 -11.63 1.93 -2.95
N ASN A 108 -10.96 1.14 -2.11
CA ASN A 108 -10.75 1.41 -0.69
C ASN A 108 -9.44 0.76 -0.21
N ARG A 109 -9.17 0.88 1.10
CA ARG A 109 -7.98 0.34 1.76
C ARG A 109 -7.78 -1.15 1.53
N SER A 110 -8.82 -1.97 1.66
CA SER A 110 -8.76 -3.42 1.46
C SER A 110 -8.38 -3.76 0.02
N VAL A 111 -9.09 -3.17 -0.95
CA VAL A 111 -8.77 -3.37 -2.37
C VAL A 111 -7.34 -2.93 -2.70
N ALA A 112 -6.90 -1.80 -2.13
CA ALA A 112 -5.54 -1.32 -2.31
C ALA A 112 -4.50 -2.30 -1.74
N TYR A 113 -4.72 -2.86 -0.55
CA TYR A 113 -3.81 -3.84 0.06
C TYR A 113 -3.70 -5.13 -0.73
N MET A 114 -4.82 -5.65 -1.27
CA MET A 114 -4.77 -6.82 -2.15
C MET A 114 -3.92 -6.53 -3.39
N ILE A 115 -4.14 -5.39 -4.05
CA ILE A 115 -3.37 -4.98 -5.24
C ILE A 115 -1.89 -4.78 -4.91
N ILE A 116 -1.57 -4.08 -3.83
CA ILE A 116 -0.20 -3.85 -3.38
C ILE A 116 0.50 -5.19 -3.08
N SER A 117 -0.16 -6.10 -2.36
CA SER A 117 0.38 -7.43 -2.06
C SER A 117 0.66 -8.23 -3.33
N SER A 118 -0.29 -8.26 -4.28
CA SER A 118 -0.09 -8.91 -5.57
C SER A 118 1.05 -8.28 -6.37
N CYS A 119 1.18 -6.95 -6.36
CA CYS A 119 2.31 -6.25 -6.97
C CYS A 119 3.64 -6.64 -6.31
N LYS A 120 3.74 -6.62 -4.99
CA LYS A 120 4.95 -7.02 -4.25
C LYS A 120 5.38 -8.42 -4.64
N LYS A 121 4.44 -9.38 -4.67
CA LYS A 121 4.72 -10.76 -5.06
C LYS A 121 5.32 -10.86 -6.47
N VAL A 122 4.76 -10.16 -7.47
CA VAL A 122 5.24 -10.29 -8.86
C VAL A 122 6.47 -9.43 -9.16
N THR A 123 6.79 -8.45 -8.30
CA THR A 123 7.95 -7.55 -8.47
C THR A 123 9.12 -7.88 -7.54
N ALA A 124 8.93 -8.80 -6.60
CA ALA A 124 9.97 -9.30 -5.70
C ALA A 124 11.23 -9.69 -6.49
N ASP A 125 12.37 -9.18 -6.03
CA ASP A 125 13.71 -9.42 -6.58
C ASP A 125 13.93 -9.01 -8.06
N LYS A 126 12.98 -8.32 -8.70
CA LYS A 126 13.11 -7.87 -10.10
C LYS A 126 13.73 -6.48 -10.25
N TYR A 127 13.57 -5.62 -9.25
CA TYR A 127 13.91 -4.20 -9.35
C TYR A 127 14.85 -3.74 -8.24
N ASN A 128 15.79 -2.88 -8.60
CA ASN A 128 16.77 -2.27 -7.71
C ASN A 128 17.17 -0.90 -8.30
N TYR A 129 18.23 -0.27 -7.79
CA TYR A 129 18.70 1.02 -8.30
C TYR A 129 19.16 0.98 -9.77
N GLY A 130 19.69 -0.16 -10.24
CA GLY A 130 20.10 -0.37 -11.65
C GLY A 130 18.93 -0.76 -12.55
N SER A 131 17.95 -1.48 -12.02
CA SER A 131 16.72 -1.90 -12.71
C SER A 131 15.50 -1.23 -12.08
N LYS A 132 15.15 -0.04 -12.56
CA LYS A 132 14.10 0.80 -11.96
C LYS A 132 12.70 0.30 -12.29
N PHE A 133 11.81 0.30 -11.31
CA PHE A 133 10.38 0.09 -11.51
C PHE A 133 9.70 1.36 -12.04
N ASN A 134 10.11 1.79 -13.23
CA ASN A 134 9.62 3.04 -13.82
C ASN A 134 8.15 2.93 -14.26
N ARG A 135 7.53 4.05 -14.64
CA ARG A 135 6.12 4.09 -15.04
C ARG A 135 5.75 3.13 -16.18
N LYS A 136 6.66 2.88 -17.15
CA LYS A 136 6.40 1.92 -18.24
C LYS A 136 6.29 0.51 -17.67
N GLU A 137 7.19 0.13 -16.78
CA GLU A 137 7.15 -1.17 -16.09
C GLU A 137 5.92 -1.30 -15.18
N MET A 138 5.58 -0.25 -14.44
CA MET A 138 4.35 -0.20 -13.62
C MET A 138 3.12 -0.45 -14.49
N ASN A 139 2.97 0.25 -15.61
CA ASN A 139 1.83 0.06 -16.51
C ASN A 139 1.77 -1.36 -17.10
N ASN A 140 2.93 -1.99 -17.34
CA ASN A 140 3.01 -3.33 -17.95
C ASN A 140 2.94 -4.48 -16.95
N THR A 141 2.95 -4.19 -15.65
CA THR A 141 2.90 -5.22 -14.61
C THR A 141 1.55 -5.93 -14.64
N ILE A 142 1.58 -7.26 -14.69
CA ILE A 142 0.41 -8.13 -14.58
C ILE A 142 0.35 -8.68 -13.15
N ILE A 143 -0.78 -8.49 -12.49
CA ILE A 143 -1.06 -9.00 -11.16
C ILE A 143 -2.23 -9.98 -11.19
N SER A 144 -2.30 -10.83 -10.16
CA SER A 144 -3.42 -11.74 -9.96
C SER A 144 -4.35 -11.21 -8.87
N LEU A 145 -5.65 -11.21 -9.13
CA LEU A 145 -6.68 -10.76 -8.18
C LEU A 145 -7.82 -11.80 -8.08
N PRO A 146 -8.51 -11.92 -6.93
CA PRO A 146 -9.70 -12.74 -6.78
C PRO A 146 -10.79 -12.34 -7.76
N ILE A 147 -11.49 -13.33 -8.35
CA ILE A 147 -12.58 -13.10 -9.29
C ILE A 147 -13.84 -13.89 -8.94
N THR A 148 -14.97 -13.25 -9.20
CA THR A 148 -16.29 -13.86 -9.15
C THR A 148 -16.48 -14.87 -10.29
N SER A 149 -17.58 -15.64 -10.24
CA SER A 149 -18.01 -16.50 -11.35
C SER A 149 -18.20 -15.74 -12.67
N SER A 150 -18.49 -14.44 -12.60
CA SER A 150 -18.63 -13.53 -13.75
C SER A 150 -17.30 -13.00 -14.31
N LYS A 151 -16.15 -13.46 -13.79
CA LYS A 151 -14.79 -13.01 -14.17
C LYS A 151 -14.51 -11.53 -13.89
N LYS A 152 -15.25 -10.93 -12.96
CA LYS A 152 -14.98 -9.59 -12.41
C LYS A 152 -14.25 -9.73 -11.08
N ILE A 153 -13.48 -8.70 -10.70
CA ILE A 153 -12.80 -8.64 -9.40
C ILE A 153 -13.84 -8.86 -8.29
N ASP A 154 -13.52 -9.76 -7.36
CA ASP A 154 -14.37 -10.11 -6.23
C ASP A 154 -14.08 -9.18 -5.05
N PHE A 155 -14.69 -8.00 -5.07
CA PHE A 155 -14.48 -6.98 -4.03
C PHE A 155 -14.99 -7.42 -2.67
N ASP A 156 -16.13 -8.10 -2.61
CA ASP A 156 -16.73 -8.60 -1.37
C ASP A 156 -15.78 -9.60 -0.69
N PHE A 157 -15.24 -10.56 -1.47
CA PHE A 157 -14.22 -11.49 -0.95
C PHE A 157 -12.99 -10.73 -0.43
N ILE A 158 -12.47 -9.75 -1.18
CA ILE A 158 -11.27 -9.00 -0.79
C ILE A 158 -11.51 -8.27 0.53
N GLU A 159 -12.65 -7.61 0.70
CA GLU A 159 -12.99 -6.86 1.90
C GLU A 159 -13.14 -7.77 3.11
N GLU A 160 -13.90 -8.86 3.00
CA GLU A 160 -14.07 -9.84 4.07
C GLU A 160 -12.75 -10.50 4.46
N PHE A 161 -11.95 -10.91 3.48
CA PHE A 161 -10.68 -11.59 3.71
C PHE A 161 -9.68 -10.69 4.44
N ILE A 162 -9.62 -9.41 4.05
CA ILE A 162 -8.72 -8.45 4.69
C ILE A 162 -9.21 -8.09 6.08
N ALA A 163 -10.52 -7.91 6.29
CA ALA A 163 -11.08 -7.65 7.62
C ALA A 163 -10.74 -8.79 8.61
N GLU A 164 -10.94 -10.06 8.22
CA GLU A 164 -10.59 -11.22 9.05
C GLU A 164 -9.08 -11.28 9.33
N LEU A 165 -8.25 -10.97 8.33
CA LEU A 165 -6.80 -10.95 8.49
C LEU A 165 -6.32 -9.84 9.45
N GLU A 166 -6.95 -8.67 9.40
CA GLU A 166 -6.65 -7.56 10.31
C GLU A 166 -7.10 -7.86 11.73
N GLU A 167 -8.32 -8.37 11.93
CA GLU A 167 -8.85 -8.75 13.25
C GLU A 167 -7.93 -9.75 13.96
N ARG A 168 -7.49 -10.79 13.24
CA ARG A 168 -6.50 -11.73 13.76
C ARG A 168 -5.17 -11.05 14.11
N SER A 169 -4.66 -10.21 13.22
CA SER A 169 -3.37 -9.56 13.44
C SER A 169 -3.39 -8.68 14.68
N VAL A 170 -4.52 -8.01 14.93
CA VAL A 170 -4.73 -7.23 16.16
C VAL A 170 -4.73 -8.14 17.39
N ALA A 171 -5.50 -9.23 17.38
CA ALA A 171 -5.56 -10.17 18.51
C ALA A 171 -4.18 -10.77 18.84
N GLU A 172 -3.40 -11.20 17.84
CA GLU A 172 -2.05 -11.74 18.04
C GLU A 172 -1.08 -10.69 18.64
N LEU A 173 -1.21 -9.42 18.25
CA LEU A 173 -0.40 -8.33 18.78
C LEU A 173 -0.76 -8.00 20.23
N GLU A 174 -2.05 -8.04 20.58
CA GLU A 174 -2.54 -7.82 21.94
C GLU A 174 -2.05 -8.92 22.88
N GLU A 175 -2.18 -10.19 22.50
CA GLU A 175 -1.67 -11.32 23.29
C GLU A 175 -0.17 -11.22 23.54
N ARG A 176 0.61 -10.88 22.51
CA ARG A 176 2.07 -10.69 22.64
C ARG A 176 2.40 -9.54 23.58
N SER A 177 1.70 -8.41 23.44
CA SER A 177 1.92 -7.25 24.31
C SER A 177 1.61 -7.55 25.78
N VAL A 178 0.54 -8.30 26.05
CA VAL A 178 0.20 -8.74 27.41
C VAL A 178 1.28 -9.66 27.98
N ALA A 179 1.73 -10.65 27.21
CA ALA A 179 2.78 -11.57 27.64
C ALA A 179 4.11 -10.86 27.95
N GLU A 180 4.49 -9.87 27.14
CA GLU A 180 5.69 -9.04 27.38
C GLU A 180 5.58 -8.22 28.67
N LEU A 181 4.41 -7.62 28.93
CA LEU A 181 4.16 -6.87 30.16
C LEU A 181 4.19 -7.78 31.39
N GLU A 182 3.58 -8.97 31.32
CA GLU A 182 3.62 -9.94 32.41
C GLU A 182 5.04 -10.43 32.72
N ALA A 183 5.83 -10.70 31.68
CA ALA A 183 7.23 -11.11 31.83
C ALA A 183 8.07 -10.01 32.48
N TRP A 184 7.85 -8.74 32.08
CA TRP A 184 8.51 -7.59 32.69
C TRP A 184 8.14 -7.43 34.16
N LEU A 185 6.85 -7.54 34.50
CA LEU A 185 6.37 -7.46 35.89
C LEU A 185 6.96 -8.57 36.78
N ARG A 186 7.12 -9.79 36.27
CA ARG A 186 7.75 -10.90 37.01
C ARG A 186 9.25 -10.72 37.22
N ALA A 187 9.94 -10.05 36.31
CA ALA A 187 11.39 -9.82 36.40
C ALA A 187 11.75 -8.60 37.27
N ALA A 188 10.81 -7.67 37.45
CA ALA A 188 10.98 -6.46 38.24
C ALA A 188 10.54 -6.59 39.71
N GLY A 189 9.90 -7.71 40.08
CA GLY A 189 9.55 -8.10 41.46
C GLY A 189 10.47 -9.20 42.00
#